data_AF-A0A2M7YTV5-F1
#
_entry.id   AF-A0A2M7YTV5-F1
#
_cell.length_a   1.000
_cell.length_b   1.000
_cell.length_c   1.000
_cell.angle_alpha   90.00
_cell.angle_beta   90.00
_cell.angle_gamma   90.00
#
_symmetry.space_group_name_H-M   'P 1'
#
loop_
_entity.id
_entity.type
_entity.pdbx_description
1 polymer ?
#
loop_
_entity_poly.entity_id
_entity_poly.type
_entity_poly.pdbx_seq_one_letter_code
_entity_poly.pdbx_strand_id
1 'polypeptide(L)'
;MSWELLADIGRWIGFVGWSLLLLAVSLLVYLGLGGNFIILGLALMYGLVTGFDPVGWKLLLVLAGLALAGEGLEFLVGTFYPVSKGATGRAITWAFVGGLAGAVMGQAALPLVGAVLGSFLGAFAGAVWGEYRRLKVLQPSLRLGAHVFTGKLLAMIIKHMLGLVMIILILAATKP
;
A
#
# COMPACT_ATOMS: atom_id res chain seq x y z
N MET A 1 37.67 -20.07 -14.05
CA MET A 1 36.78 -18.94 -13.68
C MET A 1 37.59 -18.05 -12.75
N SER A 2 37.83 -16.77 -13.11
CA SER A 2 38.60 -15.86 -12.24
C SER A 2 37.80 -15.53 -10.98
N TRP A 3 38.50 -15.23 -9.87
CA TRP A 3 37.90 -14.81 -8.61
C TRP A 3 37.02 -13.56 -8.78
N GLU A 4 37.44 -12.63 -9.64
CA GLU A 4 36.69 -11.42 -9.99
C GLU A 4 35.33 -11.76 -10.61
N LEU A 5 35.27 -12.74 -11.52
CA LEU A 5 34.01 -13.17 -12.13
C LEU A 5 33.03 -13.73 -11.08
N LEU A 6 33.54 -14.50 -10.11
CA LEU A 6 32.71 -15.03 -9.01
C LEU A 6 32.18 -13.91 -8.11
N ALA A 7 33.02 -12.93 -7.79
CA ALA A 7 32.62 -11.78 -6.97
C ALA A 7 31.57 -10.92 -7.68
N ASP A 8 31.71 -10.70 -8.98
CA ASP A 8 30.76 -9.93 -9.79
C ASP A 8 29.39 -10.62 -9.87
N ILE A 9 29.39 -11.93 -10.13
CA ILE A 9 28.16 -12.75 -10.12
C ILE A 9 27.46 -12.63 -8.76
N GLY A 10 28.21 -12.72 -7.66
CA GLY A 10 27.66 -12.59 -6.31
C GLY A 10 26.95 -11.25 -6.07
N ARG A 11 27.55 -10.13 -6.51
CA ARG A 11 26.94 -8.79 -6.37
C ARG A 11 25.64 -8.66 -7.16
N TRP A 12 25.61 -9.17 -8.39
CA TRP A 12 24.39 -9.15 -9.22
C TRP A 12 23.28 -10.03 -8.65
N ILE A 13 23.60 -11.22 -8.15
CA ILE A 13 22.63 -12.09 -7.48
C ILE A 13 22.03 -11.39 -6.25
N GLY A 14 22.87 -10.76 -5.43
CA GLY A 14 22.43 -9.97 -4.27
C GLY A 14 21.50 -8.82 -4.68
N PHE A 15 21.86 -8.08 -5.73
CA PHE A 15 21.06 -6.97 -6.24
C PHE A 15 19.69 -7.44 -6.79
N VAL A 16 19.64 -8.56 -7.50
CA VAL A 16 18.37 -9.14 -7.98
C VAL A 16 17.50 -9.59 -6.80
N GLY A 17 18.08 -10.29 -5.83
CA GLY A 17 17.37 -10.71 -4.61
C GLY A 17 16.80 -9.53 -3.82
N TRP A 18 17.61 -8.48 -3.66
CA TRP A 18 17.20 -7.21 -3.04
C TRP A 18 16.02 -6.55 -3.78
N SER A 19 16.10 -6.49 -5.11
CA SER A 19 15.04 -5.93 -5.96
C SER A 19 13.73 -6.71 -5.81
N LEU A 20 13.80 -8.04 -5.83
CA LEU A 20 12.63 -8.90 -5.66
C LEU A 20 12.01 -8.77 -4.26
N LEU A 21 12.82 -8.66 -3.22
CA LEU A 21 12.35 -8.43 -1.85
C LEU A 21 11.57 -7.11 -1.76
N LEU A 22 12.14 -6.02 -2.26
CA LEU A 22 11.49 -4.70 -2.26
C LEU A 22 10.16 -4.72 -3.03
N LEU A 23 10.13 -5.38 -4.20
CA LEU A 23 8.92 -5.55 -4.98
C LEU A 23 7.87 -6.38 -4.24
N ALA A 24 8.26 -7.51 -3.63
CA ALA A 24 7.34 -8.35 -2.87
C ALA A 24 6.72 -7.60 -1.68
N VAL A 25 7.53 -6.84 -0.95
CA VAL A 25 7.08 -6.01 0.19
C VAL A 25 6.14 -4.89 -0.26
N SER A 26 6.34 -4.33 -1.46
CA SER A 26 5.46 -3.29 -2.01
C SER A 26 4.03 -3.77 -2.23
N LEU A 27 3.83 -5.08 -2.44
CA LEU A 27 2.52 -5.70 -2.59
C LEU A 27 1.73 -5.71 -1.27
N LEU A 28 2.38 -5.51 -0.12
CA LEU A 28 1.70 -5.42 1.17
C LEU A 28 0.79 -4.17 1.25
N VAL A 29 0.99 -3.17 0.38
CA VAL A 29 0.06 -2.04 0.22
C VAL A 29 -1.36 -2.50 -0.11
N TYR A 30 -1.52 -3.56 -0.92
CA TYR A 30 -2.84 -4.09 -1.28
C TYR A 30 -3.59 -4.71 -0.09
N LEU A 31 -2.85 -5.16 0.92
CA LEU A 31 -3.40 -5.72 2.16
C LEU A 31 -3.78 -4.63 3.18
N GLY A 32 -3.64 -3.34 2.83
CA GLY A 32 -3.81 -2.23 3.76
C GLY A 32 -2.71 -2.15 4.81
N LEU A 33 -1.60 -2.87 4.61
CA LEU A 33 -0.42 -2.77 5.47
C LEU A 33 0.44 -1.58 5.04
N GLY A 34 1.22 -1.03 5.96
CA GLY A 34 2.17 0.04 5.71
C GLY A 34 3.39 -0.40 4.87
N GLY A 35 3.18 -1.01 3.70
CA GLY A 35 4.25 -1.58 2.85
C GLY A 35 5.36 -0.57 2.53
N ASN A 36 5.02 0.70 2.31
CA ASN A 36 6.00 1.76 2.07
C ASN A 36 6.89 2.03 3.31
N PHE A 37 6.36 1.89 4.53
CA PHE A 37 7.16 1.98 5.75
C PHE A 37 8.08 0.77 5.92
N ILE A 38 7.67 -0.41 5.46
CA ILE A 38 8.54 -1.59 5.46
C ILE A 38 9.68 -1.41 4.45
N ILE A 39 9.40 -0.86 3.25
CA ILE A 39 10.44 -0.48 2.28
C ILE A 39 11.43 0.52 2.89
N LEU A 40 10.94 1.56 3.57
CA LEU A 40 11.79 2.50 4.29
C LEU A 40 12.64 1.80 5.38
N GLY A 41 12.03 0.89 6.14
CA GLY A 41 12.73 0.09 7.15
C GLY A 41 13.84 -0.77 6.54
N LEU A 42 13.59 -1.41 5.40
CA LEU A 42 14.59 -2.17 4.67
C LEU A 42 15.74 -1.28 4.18
N ALA A 43 15.44 -0.10 3.64
CA ALA A 43 16.46 0.87 3.24
C ALA A 43 17.31 1.34 4.42
N LEU A 44 16.68 1.59 5.58
CA LEU A 44 17.38 1.93 6.81
C LEU A 44 18.29 0.79 7.27
N MET A 45 17.79 -0.45 7.26
CA MET A 45 18.59 -1.64 7.61
C MET A 45 19.79 -1.80 6.68
N TYR A 46 19.60 -1.59 5.38
CA TYR A 46 20.70 -1.57 4.42
C TYR A 46 21.74 -0.51 4.79
N GLY A 47 21.32 0.74 5.02
CA GLY A 47 22.20 1.83 5.43
C GLY A 47 22.94 1.53 6.73
N LEU A 48 22.29 0.92 7.73
CA LEU A 48 22.94 0.52 8.97
C LEU A 48 24.05 -0.52 8.75
N VAL A 49 23.81 -1.49 7.86
CA VAL A 49 24.78 -2.55 7.55
C VAL A 49 25.95 -2.04 6.72
N THR A 50 25.72 -1.06 5.83
CA THR A 50 26.77 -0.55 4.92
C THR A 50 27.41 0.76 5.38
N GLY A 51 27.09 1.25 6.59
CA GLY A 51 27.66 2.49 7.11
C GLY A 51 27.11 3.75 6.43
N PHE A 52 25.87 3.69 5.94
CA PHE A 52 25.13 4.77 5.24
C PHE A 52 25.71 5.16 3.87
N ASP A 53 26.40 4.23 3.22
CA ASP A 53 26.88 4.34 1.84
C ASP A 53 26.51 3.07 1.06
N PRO A 54 25.81 3.14 -0.09
CA PRO A 54 25.27 4.33 -0.76
C PRO A 54 23.96 4.87 -0.18
N VAL A 55 23.27 4.14 0.69
CA VAL A 55 21.99 4.58 1.28
C VAL A 55 22.23 5.53 2.45
N GLY A 56 22.44 6.81 2.13
CA GLY A 56 22.67 7.87 3.11
C GLY A 56 21.40 8.47 3.72
N TRP A 57 21.58 9.29 4.76
CA TRP A 57 20.49 9.98 5.47
C TRP A 57 19.59 10.84 4.58
N LYS A 58 20.14 11.46 3.54
CA LYS A 58 19.35 12.26 2.58
C LYS A 58 18.32 11.40 1.85
N LEU A 59 18.73 10.22 1.37
CA LEU A 59 17.82 9.29 0.71
C LEU A 59 16.77 8.79 1.71
N LEU A 60 17.16 8.41 2.93
CA LEU A 60 16.22 7.97 3.96
C LEU A 60 15.16 9.03 4.30
N LEU A 61 15.54 10.31 4.38
CA LEU A 61 14.59 11.42 4.60
C LEU A 61 13.61 11.58 3.42
N VAL A 62 14.08 11.45 2.18
CA VAL A 62 13.21 11.48 0.99
C VAL A 62 12.24 10.30 1.02
N LEU A 63 12.73 9.09 1.31
CA LEU A 63 11.92 7.88 1.42
C LEU A 63 10.87 8.00 2.54
N ALA A 64 11.24 8.58 3.68
CA ALA A 64 10.32 8.86 4.78
C ALA A 64 9.23 9.86 4.37
N GLY A 65 9.61 10.94 3.66
CA GLY A 65 8.65 11.89 3.11
C GLY A 65 7.67 11.24 2.13
N LEU A 66 8.14 10.37 1.24
CA LEU A 66 7.29 9.62 0.30
C LEU A 66 6.37 8.62 1.02
N ALA A 67 6.86 7.91 2.03
CA ALA A 67 6.05 6.99 2.82
C ALA A 67 4.92 7.72 3.56
N LEU A 68 5.24 8.84 4.23
CA LEU A 68 4.26 9.69 4.90
C LEU A 68 3.27 10.31 3.91
N ALA A 69 3.74 10.78 2.76
CA ALA A 69 2.87 11.31 1.70
C ALA A 69 1.91 10.23 1.18
N GLY A 70 2.37 8.98 1.03
CA GLY A 70 1.52 7.86 0.63
C GLY A 70 0.41 7.58 1.64
N GLU A 71 0.73 7.56 2.93
CA GLU A 71 -0.26 7.36 3.99
C GLU A 71 -1.26 8.54 4.07
N GLY A 72 -0.75 9.76 3.99
CA GLY A 72 -1.57 10.97 3.97
C GLY A 72 -2.50 11.01 2.77
N LEU A 73 -1.99 10.76 1.55
CA LEU A 73 -2.82 10.71 0.35
C LEU A 73 -3.83 9.57 0.38
N GLU A 74 -3.48 8.42 0.97
CA GLU A 74 -4.44 7.34 1.11
C GLU A 74 -5.63 7.77 1.99
N PHE A 75 -5.34 8.36 3.14
CA PHE A 75 -6.37 8.89 4.03
C PHE A 75 -7.20 9.99 3.36
N LEU A 76 -6.54 10.92 2.68
CA LEU A 76 -7.18 12.06 2.02
C LEU A 76 -8.09 11.58 0.87
N VAL A 77 -7.56 10.79 -0.06
CA VAL A 77 -8.33 10.30 -1.22
C VAL A 77 -9.41 9.32 -0.75
N GLY A 78 -9.09 8.40 0.16
CA GLY A 78 -10.03 7.42 0.69
C GLY A 78 -11.22 8.03 1.44
N THR A 79 -11.07 9.25 1.97
CA THR A 79 -12.11 9.94 2.75
C THR A 79 -12.77 11.09 1.99
N PHE A 80 -11.99 12.03 1.46
CA PHE A 80 -12.53 13.24 0.84
C PHE A 80 -13.14 12.98 -0.53
N TYR A 81 -12.58 12.07 -1.35
CA TYR A 81 -13.19 11.75 -2.64
C TYR A 81 -14.63 11.22 -2.46
N PRO A 82 -14.89 10.19 -1.63
CA PRO A 82 -16.27 9.71 -1.46
C PRO A 82 -17.19 10.75 -0.84
N VAL A 83 -16.70 11.54 0.13
CA VAL A 83 -17.48 12.62 0.76
C VAL A 83 -17.86 13.70 -0.24
N SER A 84 -16.94 14.10 -1.13
CA SER A 84 -17.22 15.03 -2.24
C SER A 84 -18.26 14.51 -3.24
N LYS A 85 -18.49 13.19 -3.27
CA LYS A 85 -19.53 12.52 -4.06
C LYS A 85 -20.82 12.25 -3.28
N GLY A 86 -20.94 12.76 -2.05
CA GLY A 86 -22.14 12.69 -1.22
C GLY A 86 -22.16 11.54 -0.22
N ALA A 87 -21.08 10.77 -0.07
CA ALA A 87 -20.97 9.76 0.99
C ALA A 87 -20.88 10.45 2.36
N THR A 88 -21.55 9.91 3.35
CA THR A 88 -21.52 10.44 4.72
C THR A 88 -20.32 9.91 5.50
N GLY A 89 -19.94 10.61 6.57
CA GLY A 89 -18.91 10.09 7.50
C GLY A 89 -19.27 8.71 8.07
N ARG A 90 -20.56 8.40 8.24
CA ARG A 90 -21.02 7.06 8.66
C ARG A 90 -20.67 6.00 7.62
N ALA A 91 -20.80 6.30 6.32
CA ALA A 91 -20.40 5.37 5.27
C ALA A 91 -18.91 5.06 5.34
N ILE A 92 -18.06 6.06 5.60
CA ILE A 92 -16.62 5.87 5.77
C ILE A 92 -16.31 4.97 6.98
N THR A 93 -16.93 5.23 8.13
CA THR A 93 -16.74 4.39 9.33
C THR A 93 -17.16 2.94 9.09
N TRP A 94 -18.34 2.72 8.50
CA TRP A 94 -18.80 1.37 8.21
C TRP A 94 -18.00 0.69 7.10
N ALA A 95 -17.44 1.44 6.15
CA ALA A 95 -16.51 0.91 5.15
C ALA A 95 -15.18 0.47 5.76
N PHE A 96 -14.70 1.15 6.80
CA PHE A 96 -13.52 0.72 7.54
C PHE A 96 -13.78 -0.61 8.27
N VAL A 97 -14.86 -0.68 9.05
CA VAL A 97 -15.26 -1.89 9.78
C VAL A 97 -15.53 -3.05 8.84
N GLY A 98 -16.31 -2.80 7.78
CA GLY A 98 -16.63 -3.79 6.76
C GLY A 98 -15.39 -4.26 6.02
N GLY A 99 -14.45 -3.36 5.72
CA GLY A 99 -13.18 -3.71 5.09
C GLY A 99 -12.31 -4.61 5.97
N LEU A 100 -12.21 -4.35 7.26
CA LEU A 100 -11.49 -5.23 8.18
C LEU A 100 -12.15 -6.60 8.29
N ALA A 101 -13.47 -6.64 8.49
CA ALA A 101 -14.20 -7.90 8.57
C ALA A 101 -14.08 -8.72 7.28
N GLY A 102 -14.23 -8.05 6.13
CA GLY A 102 -14.08 -8.66 4.81
C GLY A 102 -12.66 -9.17 4.57
N ALA A 103 -11.63 -8.45 5.00
CA ALA A 103 -10.25 -8.91 4.90
C ALA A 103 -10.03 -10.21 5.69
N VAL A 104 -10.52 -10.26 6.93
CA VAL A 104 -10.40 -11.45 7.81
C VAL A 104 -11.15 -12.64 7.23
N MET A 105 -12.40 -12.44 6.78
CA MET A 105 -13.20 -13.50 6.18
C MET A 105 -12.62 -13.98 4.85
N GLY A 106 -12.17 -13.05 4.00
CA GLY A 106 -11.58 -13.36 2.71
C GLY A 106 -10.24 -14.09 2.84
N GLN A 107 -9.43 -13.74 3.84
CA GLN A 107 -8.17 -14.43 4.15
C GLN A 107 -8.38 -15.93 4.41
N ALA A 108 -9.49 -16.32 5.05
CA ALA A 108 -9.79 -17.72 5.33
C ALA A 108 -10.12 -18.52 4.06
N ALA A 109 -10.63 -17.88 3.01
CA ALA A 109 -10.97 -18.53 1.75
C ALA A 109 -9.75 -18.66 0.81
N LEU A 110 -8.99 -17.58 0.66
CA LEU A 110 -7.78 -17.56 -0.18
C LEU A 110 -6.75 -16.61 0.45
N PRO A 111 -5.63 -17.11 0.99
CA PRO A 111 -4.64 -16.26 1.64
C PRO A 111 -4.14 -15.15 0.71
N LEU A 112 -3.93 -13.96 1.28
CA LEU A 112 -3.49 -12.74 0.59
C LEU A 112 -4.54 -12.21 -0.40
N VAL A 113 -4.86 -12.94 -1.46
CA VAL A 113 -5.79 -12.50 -2.52
C VAL A 113 -7.19 -12.32 -1.97
N GLY A 114 -7.67 -13.27 -1.18
CA GLY A 114 -8.96 -13.19 -0.51
C GLY A 114 -9.00 -12.06 0.52
N ALA A 115 -7.91 -11.78 1.22
CA ALA A 115 -7.84 -10.62 2.12
C ALA A 115 -7.98 -9.29 1.36
N VAL A 116 -7.27 -9.12 0.24
CA VAL A 116 -7.40 -7.92 -0.61
C VAL A 116 -8.82 -7.78 -1.11
N LEU A 117 -9.34 -8.78 -1.81
CA LEU A 117 -10.69 -8.74 -2.40
C LEU A 117 -11.77 -8.57 -1.33
N GLY A 118 -11.65 -9.32 -0.23
CA GLY A 118 -12.52 -9.23 0.92
C GLY A 118 -12.50 -7.84 1.56
N SER A 119 -11.35 -7.19 1.67
CA SER A 119 -11.26 -5.83 2.21
C SER A 119 -11.99 -4.80 1.37
N PHE A 120 -11.96 -4.96 0.05
CA PHE A 120 -12.64 -4.09 -0.90
C PHE A 120 -14.15 -4.34 -0.90
N LEU A 121 -14.57 -5.59 -0.99
CA LEU A 121 -15.99 -5.98 -0.97
C LEU A 121 -16.63 -5.64 0.37
N GLY A 122 -15.94 -5.92 1.47
CA GLY A 122 -16.38 -5.58 2.81
C GLY A 122 -16.48 -4.07 3.01
N ALA A 123 -15.53 -3.29 2.49
CA ALA A 123 -15.61 -1.83 2.57
C ALA A 123 -16.77 -1.26 1.75
N PHE A 124 -17.00 -1.79 0.56
CA PHE A 124 -18.17 -1.46 -0.25
C PHE A 124 -19.46 -1.81 0.49
N ALA A 125 -19.62 -3.05 0.96
CA ALA A 125 -20.82 -3.50 1.67
C ALA A 125 -21.07 -2.71 2.96
N GLY A 126 -20.02 -2.42 3.71
CA GLY A 126 -20.07 -1.56 4.89
C GLY A 126 -20.53 -0.14 4.57
N ALA A 127 -19.97 0.48 3.52
CA ALA A 127 -20.40 1.80 3.06
C ALA A 127 -21.89 1.81 2.68
N VAL A 128 -22.32 0.83 1.89
CA VAL A 128 -23.72 0.66 1.45
C VAL A 128 -24.64 0.50 2.64
N TRP A 129 -24.25 -0.32 3.63
CA TRP A 129 -25.01 -0.51 4.86
C TRP A 129 -25.13 0.79 5.66
N GLY A 130 -24.03 1.53 5.80
CA GLY A 130 -24.00 2.83 6.48
C GLY A 130 -24.96 3.85 5.85
N GLU A 131 -24.96 3.95 4.52
CA GLU A 131 -25.89 4.82 3.79
C GLU A 131 -27.32 4.31 3.80
N TYR A 132 -27.54 3.00 3.66
CA TYR A 132 -28.87 2.41 3.65
C TYR A 132 -29.62 2.66 4.97
N ARG A 133 -28.92 2.63 6.10
CA ARG A 133 -29.51 2.95 7.41
C ARG A 133 -30.04 4.38 7.49
N ARG A 134 -29.49 5.30 6.70
CA ARG A 134 -29.92 6.71 6.60
C ARG A 134 -30.98 6.90 5.53
N LEU A 135 -30.69 6.46 4.31
CA LEU A 135 -31.49 6.73 3.12
C LEU A 135 -32.72 5.84 3.03
N LYS A 136 -32.67 4.63 3.61
CA LYS A 136 -33.71 3.58 3.51
C LYS A 136 -34.05 3.16 2.07
N VAL A 137 -33.24 3.58 1.10
CA VAL A 137 -33.36 3.23 -0.32
C VAL A 137 -32.04 2.64 -0.81
N LEU A 138 -32.11 1.47 -1.45
CA LEU A 138 -30.92 0.70 -1.83
C LEU A 138 -30.13 1.34 -2.98
N GLN A 139 -30.81 1.79 -4.04
CA GLN A 139 -30.14 2.28 -5.26
C GLN A 139 -29.21 3.48 -5.01
N PRO A 140 -29.59 4.53 -4.27
CA PRO A 140 -28.67 5.60 -3.89
C PRO A 140 -27.53 5.12 -2.98
N SER A 141 -27.82 4.17 -2.07
CA SER A 141 -26.82 3.61 -1.15
C SER A 141 -25.73 2.83 -1.88
N LEU A 142 -26.10 2.04 -2.88
CA LEU A 142 -25.15 1.34 -3.76
C LEU A 142 -24.24 2.31 -4.52
N ARG A 143 -24.82 3.40 -5.05
CA ARG A 143 -24.06 4.43 -5.76
C ARG A 143 -23.03 5.11 -4.85
N LEU A 144 -23.41 5.47 -3.63
CA LEU A 144 -22.50 6.06 -2.65
C LEU A 144 -21.43 5.07 -2.18
N GLY A 145 -21.80 3.81 -1.97
CA GLY A 145 -20.84 2.74 -1.68
C GLY A 145 -19.80 2.56 -2.79
N ALA A 146 -20.21 2.67 -4.06
CA ALA A 146 -19.30 2.60 -5.20
C ALA A 146 -18.28 3.75 -5.17
N HIS A 147 -18.68 4.96 -4.77
CA HIS A 147 -17.73 6.07 -4.59
C HIS A 147 -16.71 5.80 -3.47
N VAL A 148 -17.12 5.17 -2.38
CA VAL A 148 -16.19 4.75 -1.30
C VAL A 148 -15.20 3.71 -1.82
N PHE A 149 -15.67 2.69 -2.53
CA PHE A 149 -14.82 1.69 -3.17
C PHE A 149 -13.81 2.34 -4.13
N THR A 150 -14.27 3.20 -5.04
CA THR A 150 -13.41 3.90 -6.00
C THR A 150 -12.38 4.79 -5.31
N GLY A 151 -12.78 5.49 -4.24
CA GLY A 151 -11.88 6.29 -3.42
C GLY A 151 -10.74 5.46 -2.83
N LYS A 152 -11.06 4.31 -2.20
CA LYS A 152 -10.06 3.39 -1.66
C LYS A 152 -9.15 2.80 -2.75
N LEU A 153 -9.71 2.44 -3.91
CA LEU A 153 -8.93 1.88 -5.01
C LEU A 153 -7.93 2.92 -5.56
N LEU A 154 -8.38 4.16 -5.79
CA LEU A 154 -7.52 5.24 -6.28
C LEU A 154 -6.42 5.59 -5.26
N ALA A 155 -6.80 5.69 -3.99
CA ALA A 155 -5.89 5.90 -2.87
C ALA A 155 -4.77 4.85 -2.82
N MET A 156 -5.14 3.58 -2.96
CA MET A 156 -4.20 2.45 -2.99
C MET A 156 -3.26 2.51 -4.20
N ILE A 157 -3.77 2.81 -5.40
CA ILE A 157 -2.94 2.91 -6.62
C ILE A 157 -1.89 4.01 -6.42
N ILE A 158 -2.30 5.20 -5.96
CA ILE A 158 -1.38 6.32 -5.70
C ILE A 158 -0.31 5.92 -4.67
N LYS A 159 -0.72 5.29 -3.57
CA LYS A 159 0.20 4.82 -2.52
C LYS A 159 1.21 3.80 -3.06
N HIS A 160 0.76 2.87 -3.90
CA HIS A 160 1.64 1.88 -4.51
C HIS A 160 2.61 2.52 -5.51
N MET A 161 2.17 3.49 -6.32
CA MET A 161 3.06 4.24 -7.22
C MET A 161 4.17 4.96 -6.45
N LEU A 162 3.86 5.57 -5.30
CA LEU A 162 4.89 6.15 -4.42
C LEU A 162 5.85 5.09 -3.87
N GLY A 163 5.34 3.91 -3.52
CA GLY A 163 6.17 2.76 -3.16
C GLY A 163 7.13 2.36 -4.28
N LEU A 164 6.66 2.31 -5.54
CA LEU A 164 7.51 2.02 -6.69
C LEU A 164 8.59 3.08 -6.90
N VAL A 165 8.28 4.37 -6.70
CA VAL A 165 9.27 5.45 -6.73
C VAL A 165 10.34 5.23 -5.65
N MET A 166 9.94 4.87 -4.42
CA MET A 166 10.88 4.55 -3.34
C MET A 166 11.83 3.42 -3.74
N ILE A 167 11.31 2.34 -4.34
CA ILE A 167 12.12 1.21 -4.82
C ILE A 167 13.11 1.67 -5.88
N ILE A 168 12.67 2.45 -6.87
CA ILE A 168 13.55 2.96 -7.93
C ILE A 168 14.70 3.77 -7.33
N LEU A 169 14.43 4.66 -6.36
CA LEU A 169 15.48 5.45 -5.71
C LEU A 169 16.47 4.59 -4.94
N ILE A 170 15.98 3.57 -4.22
CA ILE A 170 16.84 2.62 -3.51
C ILE A 170 17.72 1.84 -4.49
N LEU A 171 17.13 1.26 -5.53
CA LEU A 171 17.86 0.45 -6.51
C LEU A 171 18.86 1.28 -7.32
N ALA A 172 18.54 2.55 -7.62
CA ALA A 172 19.46 3.47 -8.26
C ALA A 172 20.68 3.76 -7.37
N ALA A 173 20.50 3.85 -6.06
CA ALA A 173 21.59 4.04 -5.11
C ALA A 173 22.41 2.76 -4.89
N THR A 174 21.77 1.59 -4.80
CA THR A 174 22.43 0.31 -4.43
C THR A 174 22.89 -0.53 -5.62
N LYS A 175 22.92 0.03 -6.83
CA LYS A 175 23.35 -0.69 -8.03
C LYS A 175 24.85 -1.08 -7.91
N PRO A 176 25.24 -2.33 -8.22
CA PRO A 176 26.64 -2.78 -8.23
C PRO A 176 27.52 -2.09 -9.27
#